data_AF-U1N5J4-F1
#
_entry.id   AF-U1N5J4-F1
#
_cell.length_a   1.000
_cell.length_b   1.000
_cell.length_c   1.000
_cell.angle_alpha   90.00
_cell.angle_beta   90.00
_cell.angle_gamma   90.00
#
_symmetry.space_group_name_H-M   'P 1'
#
loop_
_entity.id
_entity.type
_entity.pdbx_description
1 polymer ?
#
loop_
_entity_poly.entity_id
_entity_poly.type
_entity_poly.pdbx_seq_one_letter_code
_entity_poly.pdbx_strand_id
1 'polypeptide(L)'
;MRAEQRLRRGAAASKQLARLRGSPPGSRALWVYDERDWAVMRAQPSGALICPEPGCGSPFTVVRENQFGTRWLADRPGEDCPHAPTRPGAGGGPMSAQHRWMQERLRRICAVLGQDSIPEHRETNADLYVPGARLVIEVQRWATDFRGRTEARERVGARVLWLITEDASGRSVERALRRQPCVRVRVHERGDRRARLEPWLRPEEASRAVLSFGARVAHFDAAAGGLRLGWRDGSAFLAEVIEGSRVWLPGSAPQLAGLRSAAGPGGAWVLRRDLDRLAEASPRPARNTLVRIAERMRGNLHGRHFGLRRNRARQALRAGLPARAADRSGAARGA
;
A
#
# COMPACT_ATOMS: atom_id res chain seq x y z
N MET A 1 29.50 -16.25 25.05
CA MET A 1 29.18 -14.84 24.70
C MET A 1 29.55 -14.45 23.25
N ARG A 2 29.27 -15.28 22.22
CA ARG A 2 29.59 -14.91 20.80
C ARG A 2 28.59 -15.47 19.77
N ALA A 3 27.30 -15.40 20.04
CA ALA A 3 26.26 -15.86 19.09
C ALA A 3 25.14 -14.83 18.80
N GLU A 4 25.02 -13.74 19.55
CA GLU A 4 23.85 -12.84 19.43
C GLU A 4 24.00 -11.66 18.46
N GLN A 5 25.17 -11.45 17.84
CA GLN A 5 25.39 -10.27 16.97
C GLN A 5 25.18 -10.48 15.47
N ARG A 6 24.86 -11.70 15.00
CA ARG A 6 24.77 -11.98 13.54
C ARG A 6 23.36 -11.97 12.92
N LEU A 7 22.30 -11.70 13.69
CA LEU A 7 20.92 -11.70 13.19
C LEU A 7 20.33 -10.33 12.81
N ARG A 8 21.15 -9.28 12.67
CA ARG A 8 20.70 -7.91 12.29
C ARG A 8 21.07 -7.46 10.89
N ARG A 9 21.31 -8.37 9.94
CA ARG A 9 21.46 -8.02 8.52
C ARG A 9 20.27 -8.52 7.71
N GLY A 10 19.09 -8.00 8.03
CA GLY A 10 18.05 -7.90 7.01
C GLY A 10 18.56 -6.92 5.98
N ALA A 11 18.68 -7.33 4.72
CA ALA A 11 18.99 -6.42 3.62
C ALA A 11 17.99 -5.26 3.67
N ALA A 12 18.45 -4.09 4.12
CA ALA A 12 17.67 -2.88 4.10
C ALA A 12 17.38 -2.57 2.63
N ALA A 13 16.10 -2.64 2.25
CA ALA A 13 15.69 -2.14 0.95
C ALA A 13 16.12 -0.67 0.87
N SER A 14 16.82 -0.28 -0.20
CA SER A 14 17.42 1.05 -0.35
C SER A 14 16.33 2.11 -0.53
N LYS A 15 15.71 2.51 0.57
CA LYS A 15 14.77 3.62 0.55
C LYS A 15 15.60 4.89 0.46
N GLN A 16 15.62 5.48 -0.73
CA GLN A 16 16.39 6.66 -1.09
C GLN A 16 15.75 7.90 -0.42
N LEU A 17 15.81 7.91 0.91
CA LEU A 17 15.21 8.89 1.81
C LEU A 17 16.32 9.65 2.55
N ALA A 18 16.17 10.96 2.69
CA ALA A 18 17.07 11.80 3.46
C ALA A 18 16.29 12.74 4.37
N ARG A 19 16.98 13.35 5.33
CA ARG A 19 16.47 14.49 6.11
C ARG A 19 17.46 15.64 6.00
N LEU A 20 16.98 16.87 6.12
CA LEU A 20 17.87 18.02 6.26
C LEU A 20 18.58 17.96 7.62
N ARG A 21 19.88 18.23 7.60
CA ARG A 21 20.69 18.38 8.81
C ARG A 21 20.14 19.55 9.62
N GLY A 22 19.98 19.35 10.93
CA GLY A 22 19.40 20.36 11.83
C GLY A 22 17.87 20.39 11.86
N SER A 23 17.17 19.59 11.06
CA SER A 23 15.72 19.45 11.22
C SER A 23 15.35 18.83 12.58
N PRO A 24 14.25 19.26 13.21
CA PRO A 24 13.76 18.69 14.46
C PRO A 24 13.62 17.16 14.42
N PRO A 25 13.83 16.47 15.55
CA PRO A 25 13.49 15.05 15.68
C PRO A 25 12.05 14.78 15.21
N GLY A 26 11.84 13.73 14.42
CA GLY A 26 10.53 13.40 13.86
C GLY A 26 10.12 14.15 12.59
N SER A 27 10.97 15.06 12.06
CA SER A 27 10.70 15.71 10.77
C SER A 27 10.55 14.68 9.65
N ARG A 28 9.58 14.93 8.75
CA ARG A 28 9.31 14.09 7.57
C ARG A 28 10.57 13.90 6.73
N ALA A 29 10.86 12.66 6.33
CA ALA A 29 11.93 12.37 5.38
C ALA A 29 11.57 12.85 3.96
N LEU A 30 12.55 13.41 3.27
CA LEU A 30 12.51 13.77 1.86
C LEU A 30 12.80 12.54 1.00
N TRP A 31 12.10 12.40 -0.11
CA TRP A 31 12.22 11.25 -1.01
C TRP A 31 12.67 11.67 -2.41
N VAL A 32 13.69 11.00 -2.95
CA VAL A 32 14.30 11.39 -4.26
C VAL A 32 13.34 11.32 -5.45
N TYR A 33 12.22 10.60 -5.35
CA TYR A 33 11.23 10.48 -6.44
C TYR A 33 9.96 11.31 -6.24
N ASP A 34 9.84 12.06 -5.15
CA ASP A 34 8.87 13.16 -5.09
C ASP A 34 9.50 14.40 -5.71
N GLU A 35 8.84 15.04 -6.68
CA GLU A 35 9.43 16.17 -7.42
C GLU A 35 9.69 17.40 -6.55
N ARG A 36 8.87 17.63 -5.52
CA ARG A 36 9.05 18.77 -4.61
C ARG A 36 10.21 18.50 -3.67
N ASP A 37 10.27 17.30 -3.11
CA ASP A 37 11.38 16.85 -2.29
C ASP A 37 12.68 16.85 -3.09
N TRP A 38 12.65 16.38 -4.34
CA TRP A 38 13.80 16.39 -5.23
C TRP A 38 14.34 17.79 -5.48
N ALA A 39 13.46 18.76 -5.75
CA ALA A 39 13.85 20.16 -5.89
C ALA A 39 14.52 20.70 -4.62
N VAL A 40 13.94 20.41 -3.45
CA VAL A 40 14.52 20.79 -2.14
C VAL A 40 15.89 20.15 -1.96
N MET A 41 16.03 18.85 -2.25
CA MET A 41 17.26 18.08 -2.07
C MET A 41 18.38 18.57 -3.00
N ARG A 42 18.07 18.89 -4.27
CA ARG A 42 19.06 19.43 -5.22
C ARG A 42 19.59 20.82 -4.86
N ALA A 43 18.79 21.61 -4.16
CA ALA A 43 19.19 22.94 -3.71
C ALA A 43 20.15 22.91 -2.50
N GLN A 44 20.36 21.75 -1.88
CA GLN A 44 21.20 21.64 -0.68
C GLN A 44 22.68 21.49 -1.01
N PRO A 45 23.58 22.12 -0.22
CA PRO A 45 25.01 21.86 -0.33
C PRO A 45 25.36 20.45 0.16
N SER A 46 26.57 19.99 -0.19
CA SER A 46 27.06 18.69 0.25
C SER A 46 27.08 18.55 1.77
N GLY A 47 26.59 17.42 2.27
CA GLY A 47 26.50 17.12 3.70
C GLY A 47 25.28 17.71 4.41
N ALA A 48 24.46 18.53 3.75
CA ALA A 48 23.21 19.04 4.34
C ALA A 48 22.08 18.01 4.35
N LEU A 49 22.17 16.97 3.52
CA LEU A 49 21.28 15.81 3.56
C LEU A 49 21.91 14.73 4.44
N ILE A 50 21.16 14.19 5.39
CA ILE A 50 21.60 13.13 6.30
C ILE A 50 20.65 11.95 6.29
N CYS A 51 21.15 10.78 6.70
CA CYS A 51 20.36 9.58 6.90
C CYS A 51 19.23 9.85 7.91
N PRO A 52 17.96 9.49 7.59
CA PRO A 52 16.83 9.71 8.49
C PRO A 52 16.78 8.70 9.64
N GLU A 53 17.64 7.68 9.64
CA GLU A 53 17.73 6.68 10.71
C GLU A 53 18.12 7.35 12.05
N PRO A 54 17.28 7.22 13.11
CA PRO A 54 17.61 7.72 14.44
C PRO A 54 18.97 7.21 14.89
N GLY A 55 19.84 8.14 15.29
CA GLY A 55 21.20 7.82 15.73
C GLY A 55 22.23 7.57 14.62
N CYS A 56 21.83 7.50 13.34
CA CYS A 56 22.79 7.35 12.24
C CYS A 56 23.41 8.69 11.83
N GLY A 57 22.59 9.63 11.34
CA GLY A 57 23.04 10.98 10.98
C GLY A 57 24.08 11.06 9.85
N SER A 58 24.46 9.95 9.21
CA SER A 58 25.45 9.91 8.14
C SER A 58 25.10 10.89 7.02
N PRO A 59 26.00 11.79 6.62
CA PRO A 59 25.77 12.73 5.54
C PRO A 59 25.87 12.09 4.15
N PHE A 60 25.04 12.59 3.25
CA PHE A 60 25.14 12.34 1.83
C PHE A 60 25.89 13.49 1.14
N THR A 61 26.69 13.16 0.13
CA THR A 61 27.46 14.15 -0.64
C THR A 61 26.55 14.98 -1.53
N VAL A 62 25.79 14.32 -2.38
CA VAL A 62 24.86 14.96 -3.31
C VAL A 62 23.78 13.96 -3.68
N VAL A 63 22.69 14.47 -4.23
CA VAL A 63 21.78 13.62 -5.00
C VAL A 63 22.29 13.41 -6.41
N ARG A 64 22.00 12.25 -6.99
CA ARG A 64 22.41 11.87 -8.35
C ARG A 64 21.21 11.40 -9.15
N GLU A 65 21.25 11.63 -10.45
CA GLU A 65 20.26 11.16 -11.42
C GLU A 65 21.01 10.60 -12.64
N ASN A 66 20.57 9.46 -13.16
CA ASN A 66 21.12 8.91 -14.41
C ASN A 66 20.26 9.31 -15.61
N GLN A 67 20.73 9.00 -16.82
CA GLN A 67 20.02 9.27 -18.08
C GLN A 67 18.63 8.62 -18.19
N PHE A 68 18.30 7.65 -17.35
CA PHE A 68 17.00 6.97 -17.29
C PHE A 68 16.08 7.54 -16.21
N GLY A 69 16.46 8.67 -15.59
CA GLY A 69 15.72 9.32 -14.52
C GLY A 69 15.70 8.52 -13.21
N THR A 70 16.64 7.59 -13.02
CA THR A 70 16.87 6.94 -11.73
C THR A 70 17.59 7.91 -10.83
N ARG A 71 17.04 8.15 -9.64
CA ARG A 71 17.59 9.08 -8.65
C ARG A 71 18.06 8.33 -7.41
N TRP A 72 19.18 8.76 -6.82
CA TRP A 72 19.73 8.16 -5.61
C TRP A 72 20.55 9.16 -4.78
N LEU A 73 20.78 8.79 -3.52
CA LEU A 73 21.65 9.48 -2.57
C LEU A 73 23.07 8.94 -2.73
N ALA A 74 24.07 9.81 -2.88
CA ALA A 74 25.48 9.41 -2.90
C ALA A 74 26.10 9.60 -1.51
N ASP A 75 26.79 8.59 -0.99
CA ASP A 75 27.47 8.65 0.31
C ASP A 75 28.67 9.58 0.20
N ARG A 76 29.09 10.12 1.35
CA ARG A 76 30.37 10.81 1.46
C ARG A 76 31.49 9.78 1.54
N PRO A 77 32.61 9.94 0.79
CA PRO A 77 33.71 8.99 0.85
C PRO A 77 34.18 8.77 2.30
N GLY A 78 34.18 7.52 2.76
CA GLY A 78 34.55 7.16 4.13
C GLY A 78 33.41 7.18 5.15
N GLU A 79 32.19 7.57 4.76
CA GLU A 79 31.01 7.65 5.63
C GLU A 79 29.83 6.84 5.04
N ASP A 80 30.09 5.58 4.68
CA ASP A 80 29.09 4.70 4.05
C ASP A 80 27.89 4.46 4.97
N CYS A 81 26.68 4.72 4.46
CA CYS A 81 25.46 4.50 5.23
C CYS A 81 24.86 3.11 4.94
N PRO A 82 24.79 2.20 5.93
CA PRO A 82 24.20 0.87 5.72
C PRO A 82 22.67 0.91 5.51
N HIS A 83 22.04 2.06 5.78
CA HIS A 83 20.58 2.22 5.72
C HIS A 83 20.09 2.74 4.36
N ALA A 84 20.97 3.32 3.55
CA ALA A 84 20.65 3.89 2.24
C ALA A 84 21.78 3.55 1.27
N PRO A 85 21.90 2.31 0.77
CA PRO A 85 23.01 1.95 -0.09
C PRO A 85 23.04 2.85 -1.33
N THR A 86 24.22 3.44 -1.55
CA THR A 86 24.47 4.63 -2.38
C THR A 86 24.91 4.34 -3.80
N ARG A 87 24.89 3.05 -4.14
CA ARG A 87 24.71 2.53 -5.49
C ARG A 87 23.61 1.47 -5.42
N PRO A 88 22.73 1.37 -6.43
CA PRO A 88 21.91 0.17 -6.60
C PRO A 88 22.85 -1.03 -6.84
N GLY A 89 23.31 -1.67 -5.77
CA GLY A 89 24.15 -2.86 -5.82
C GLY A 89 23.28 -4.11 -5.96
N ALA A 90 23.58 -4.92 -6.98
CA ALA A 90 23.28 -6.33 -7.31
C ALA A 90 21.95 -7.03 -6.88
N GLY A 91 21.16 -6.51 -5.94
CA GLY A 91 19.94 -7.13 -5.44
C GLY A 91 18.93 -6.04 -5.11
N GLY A 92 18.09 -5.70 -6.09
CA GLY A 92 17.15 -4.58 -6.00
C GLY A 92 17.66 -3.38 -6.77
N GLY A 93 17.78 -3.53 -8.09
CA GLY A 93 18.05 -2.41 -8.99
C GLY A 93 17.06 -1.25 -8.77
N PRO A 94 17.34 -0.09 -9.37
CA PRO A 94 16.51 1.09 -9.17
C PRO A 94 15.04 0.81 -9.43
N MET A 95 14.17 1.47 -8.66
CA MET A 95 12.73 1.31 -8.79
C MET A 95 12.31 1.54 -10.25
N SER A 96 11.71 0.51 -10.85
CA SER A 96 11.33 0.55 -12.27
C SER A 96 10.32 1.67 -12.55
N ALA A 97 10.28 2.16 -13.80
CA ALA A 97 9.29 3.15 -14.22
C ALA A 97 7.84 2.68 -13.95
N GLN A 98 7.57 1.38 -14.15
CA GLN A 98 6.29 0.76 -13.82
C GLN A 98 5.96 0.87 -12.33
N HIS A 99 6.90 0.53 -11.45
CA HIS A 99 6.71 0.61 -10.00
C HIS A 99 6.47 2.04 -9.54
N ARG A 100 7.25 3.01 -10.06
CA ARG A 100 7.06 4.45 -9.82
C ARG A 100 5.67 4.91 -10.23
N TRP A 101 5.26 4.57 -11.45
CA TRP A 101 3.94 4.94 -11.94
C TRP A 101 2.82 4.34 -11.10
N MET A 102 2.95 3.06 -10.72
CA MET A 102 1.98 2.37 -9.85
C MET A 102 1.86 3.04 -8.49
N GLN A 103 2.98 3.35 -7.83
CA GLN A 103 3.02 4.00 -6.52
C GLN A 103 2.36 5.37 -6.55
N GLU A 104 2.69 6.20 -7.56
CA GLU A 104 2.07 7.52 -7.73
C GLU A 104 0.57 7.40 -8.06
N ARG A 105 0.18 6.41 -8.88
CA ARG A 105 -1.24 6.18 -9.19
C ARG A 105 -2.03 5.78 -7.94
N LEU A 106 -1.47 4.92 -7.10
CA LEU A 106 -2.07 4.50 -5.82
C LEU A 106 -2.16 5.66 -4.83
N ARG A 107 -1.14 6.52 -4.77
CA ARG A 107 -1.15 7.75 -3.96
C ARG A 107 -2.29 8.69 -4.38
N ARG A 108 -2.49 8.89 -5.69
CA ARG A 108 -3.62 9.67 -6.22
C ARG A 108 -4.97 9.05 -5.87
N ILE A 109 -5.10 7.73 -5.96
CA ILE A 109 -6.32 7.03 -5.54
C ILE A 109 -6.59 7.27 -4.04
N CYS A 110 -5.57 7.13 -3.18
CA CYS A 110 -5.70 7.41 -1.74
C CYS A 110 -6.15 8.85 -1.49
N ALA A 111 -5.56 9.82 -2.18
CA ALA A 111 -5.94 11.23 -2.06
C ALA A 111 -7.40 11.50 -2.48
N VAL A 112 -7.87 10.90 -3.58
CA VAL A 112 -9.29 10.99 -4.01
C VAL A 112 -10.23 10.35 -2.99
N LEU A 113 -9.79 9.30 -2.30
CA LEU A 113 -10.52 8.67 -1.20
C LEU A 113 -10.42 9.44 0.14
N GLY A 114 -9.79 10.62 0.14
CA GLY A 114 -9.58 11.44 1.33
C GLY A 114 -8.68 10.78 2.36
N GLN A 115 -7.72 9.94 1.92
CA GLN A 115 -6.77 9.24 2.77
C GLN A 115 -5.37 9.81 2.59
N ASP A 116 -4.67 10.02 3.71
CA ASP A 116 -3.24 10.26 3.70
C ASP A 116 -2.50 8.98 3.29
N SER A 117 -1.43 9.14 2.53
CA SER A 117 -0.57 8.03 2.13
C SER A 117 0.88 8.47 2.04
N ILE A 118 1.78 7.67 2.61
CA ILE A 118 3.21 7.94 2.71
C ILE A 118 3.95 6.96 1.80
N PRO A 119 4.50 7.41 0.65
CA PRO A 119 5.32 6.56 -0.19
C PRO A 119 6.63 6.21 0.51
N GLU A 120 7.17 5.03 0.22
CA GLU A 120 8.41 4.54 0.79
C GLU A 120 8.46 4.59 2.32
N HIS A 121 7.33 4.43 3.02
CA HIS A 121 7.27 4.54 4.48
C HIS A 121 8.27 3.63 5.20
N ARG A 122 9.20 4.25 5.94
CA ARG A 122 10.38 3.57 6.49
C ARG A 122 10.03 2.55 7.57
N GLU A 123 9.22 2.94 8.55
CA GLU A 123 8.91 2.10 9.72
C GLU A 123 8.27 0.76 9.33
N THR A 124 7.41 0.79 8.32
CA THR A 124 6.75 -0.42 7.79
C THR A 124 7.50 -1.05 6.62
N ASN A 125 8.60 -0.43 6.17
CA ASN A 125 9.31 -0.79 4.95
C ASN A 125 8.37 -0.98 3.73
N ALA A 126 7.38 -0.10 3.60
CA ALA A 126 6.30 -0.19 2.61
C ALA A 126 6.56 0.62 1.34
N ASP A 127 6.07 0.16 0.19
CA ASP A 127 6.02 1.01 -1.01
C ASP A 127 5.02 2.16 -0.79
N LEU A 128 3.84 1.89 -0.25
CA LEU A 128 2.89 2.92 0.16
C LEU A 128 2.23 2.53 1.48
N TYR A 129 2.27 3.43 2.46
CA TYR A 129 1.59 3.24 3.74
C TYR A 129 0.42 4.20 3.87
N VAL A 130 -0.75 3.69 4.28
CA VAL A 130 -1.96 4.46 4.57
C VAL A 130 -2.19 4.45 6.08
N PRO A 131 -1.77 5.50 6.82
CA PRO A 131 -1.76 5.48 8.29
C PRO A 131 -3.14 5.28 8.90
N GLY A 132 -4.17 5.93 8.33
CA GLY A 132 -5.55 5.85 8.83
C GLY A 132 -6.13 4.43 8.84
N ALA A 133 -5.64 3.56 7.96
CA ALA A 133 -6.04 2.15 7.87
C ALA A 133 -4.98 1.17 8.39
N ARG A 134 -3.81 1.69 8.82
CA ARG A 134 -2.59 0.91 9.10
C ARG A 134 -2.29 -0.08 7.98
N LEU A 135 -2.44 0.35 6.73
CA LEU A 135 -2.35 -0.51 5.56
C LEU A 135 -1.05 -0.25 4.80
N VAL A 136 -0.28 -1.29 4.59
CA VAL A 136 0.86 -1.34 3.69
C VAL A 136 0.38 -1.89 2.35
N ILE A 137 0.63 -1.13 1.28
CA ILE A 137 0.39 -1.53 -0.10
C ILE A 137 1.77 -1.74 -0.74
N GLU A 138 2.03 -2.94 -1.23
CA GLU A 138 3.27 -3.33 -1.90
C GLU A 138 2.99 -3.60 -3.38
N VAL A 139 3.82 -3.08 -4.27
CA VAL A 139 3.81 -3.39 -5.71
C VAL A 139 4.92 -4.40 -5.97
N GLN A 140 4.56 -5.59 -6.44
CA GLN A 140 5.54 -6.66 -6.64
C GLN A 140 5.54 -7.18 -8.08
N ARG A 141 6.67 -6.98 -8.74
CA ARG A 141 6.94 -7.45 -10.11
C ARG A 141 7.78 -8.74 -10.14
N TRP A 142 8.69 -8.88 -9.19
CA TRP A 142 9.66 -9.98 -9.14
C TRP A 142 9.35 -11.00 -8.05
N ALA A 143 9.98 -12.16 -8.07
CA ALA A 143 9.91 -13.09 -6.93
C ALA A 143 10.51 -12.44 -5.67
N THR A 144 9.87 -12.64 -4.52
CA THR A 144 10.35 -12.18 -3.21
C THR A 144 9.90 -13.12 -2.10
N ASP A 145 10.39 -12.90 -0.88
CA ASP A 145 9.87 -13.56 0.33
C ASP A 145 8.61 -12.85 0.82
N PHE A 146 7.48 -13.15 0.16
CA PHE A 146 6.18 -12.57 0.52
C PHE A 146 5.79 -12.84 1.97
N ARG A 147 6.10 -14.03 2.50
CA ARG A 147 5.69 -14.44 3.85
C ARG A 147 6.48 -13.67 4.89
N GLY A 148 7.81 -13.75 4.87
CA GLY A 148 8.64 -13.05 5.84
C GLY A 148 8.45 -11.54 5.80
N ARG A 149 8.25 -10.96 4.59
CA ARG A 149 7.92 -9.54 4.44
C ARG A 149 6.55 -9.18 5.02
N THR A 150 5.54 -10.04 4.86
CA THR A 150 4.21 -9.83 5.45
C THR A 150 4.29 -9.89 6.98
N GLU A 151 4.91 -10.93 7.54
CA GLU A 151 5.11 -11.09 8.99
C GLU A 151 5.91 -9.92 9.59
N ALA A 152 6.88 -9.36 8.87
CA ALA A 152 7.62 -8.18 9.32
C ALA A 152 6.74 -6.92 9.43
N ARG A 153 5.81 -6.71 8.48
CA ARG A 153 4.88 -5.56 8.48
C ARG A 153 3.78 -5.73 9.54
N GLU A 154 3.30 -6.95 9.72
CA GLU A 154 2.30 -7.27 10.75
C GLU A 154 2.86 -7.10 12.16
N ARG A 155 4.14 -7.43 12.40
CA ARG A 155 4.81 -7.20 13.69
C ARG A 155 4.85 -5.73 14.10
N VAL A 156 4.89 -4.79 13.15
CA VAL A 156 4.79 -3.35 13.44
C VAL A 156 3.34 -2.84 13.40
N GLY A 157 2.37 -3.74 13.44
CA GLY A 157 0.94 -3.42 13.56
C GLY A 157 0.25 -3.04 12.25
N ALA A 158 0.87 -3.30 11.10
CA ALA A 158 0.31 -2.98 9.80
C ALA A 158 -0.33 -4.19 9.10
N ARG A 159 -1.46 -3.96 8.43
CA ARG A 159 -2.09 -4.89 7.48
C ARG A 159 -1.36 -4.80 6.14
N VAL A 160 -1.29 -5.88 5.39
CA VAL A 160 -0.57 -5.91 4.11
C VAL A 160 -1.53 -6.20 2.95
N LEU A 161 -1.35 -5.49 1.85
CA LEU A 161 -1.94 -5.74 0.54
C LEU A 161 -0.83 -5.79 -0.50
N TRP A 162 -0.66 -6.94 -1.14
CA TRP A 162 0.27 -7.10 -2.26
C TRP A 162 -0.45 -6.93 -3.59
N LEU A 163 0.05 -6.03 -4.42
CA LEU A 163 -0.37 -5.79 -5.79
C LEU A 163 0.65 -6.43 -6.73
N ILE A 164 0.30 -7.60 -7.25
CA ILE A 164 1.17 -8.38 -8.13
C ILE A 164 0.84 -8.01 -9.57
N THR A 165 1.80 -7.42 -10.29
CA THR A 165 1.60 -6.97 -11.68
C THR A 165 1.36 -8.16 -12.61
N GLU A 166 0.66 -7.96 -13.74
CA GLU A 166 0.36 -9.07 -14.67
C GLU A 166 1.60 -9.71 -15.32
N ASP A 167 2.69 -8.97 -15.43
CA ASP A 167 3.97 -9.47 -15.94
C ASP A 167 4.77 -10.27 -14.89
N ALA A 168 4.39 -10.21 -13.62
CA ALA A 168 5.02 -11.01 -12.57
C ALA A 168 4.66 -12.50 -12.74
N SER A 169 5.65 -13.38 -12.78
CA SER A 169 5.41 -14.82 -12.98
C SER A 169 6.33 -15.68 -12.11
N GLY A 170 6.02 -16.97 -12.02
CA GLY A 170 6.81 -17.96 -11.29
C GLY A 170 6.11 -18.58 -10.10
N ARG A 171 6.67 -19.71 -9.61
CA ARG A 171 6.05 -20.53 -8.56
C ARG A 171 5.84 -19.78 -7.24
N SER A 172 6.76 -18.88 -6.88
CA SER A 172 6.65 -18.05 -5.66
C SER A 172 5.49 -17.07 -5.75
N VAL A 173 5.32 -16.41 -6.90
CA VAL A 173 4.21 -15.48 -7.19
C VAL A 173 2.88 -16.20 -7.13
N GLU A 174 2.75 -17.34 -7.80
CA GLU A 174 1.52 -18.14 -7.80
C GLU A 174 1.17 -18.69 -6.41
N ARG A 175 2.19 -19.07 -5.63
CA ARG A 175 2.01 -19.46 -4.23
C ARG A 175 1.57 -18.28 -3.37
N ALA A 176 2.13 -17.10 -3.58
CA ALA A 176 1.78 -15.89 -2.85
C ALA A 176 0.31 -15.50 -3.12
N LEU A 177 -0.13 -15.49 -4.38
CA LEU A 177 -1.53 -15.26 -4.74
C LEU A 177 -2.49 -16.18 -3.99
N ARG A 178 -2.11 -17.45 -3.74
CA ARG A 178 -2.94 -18.39 -2.97
C ARG A 178 -2.92 -18.18 -1.47
N ARG A 179 -1.82 -17.70 -0.90
CA ARG A 179 -1.55 -17.83 0.55
C ARG A 179 -1.37 -16.52 1.29
N GLN A 180 -1.13 -15.44 0.57
CA GLN A 180 -0.81 -14.12 1.11
C GLN A 180 -1.89 -13.14 0.66
N PRO A 181 -2.09 -12.00 1.36
CA PRO A 181 -3.12 -11.01 1.05
C PRO A 181 -2.81 -10.24 -0.25
N CYS A 182 -2.88 -10.95 -1.36
CA CYS A 182 -2.45 -10.51 -2.68
C CYS A 182 -3.62 -10.39 -3.66
N VAL A 183 -3.45 -9.52 -4.64
CA VAL A 183 -4.30 -9.44 -5.84
C VAL A 183 -3.41 -9.32 -7.08
N ARG A 184 -3.94 -9.73 -8.23
CA ARG A 184 -3.36 -9.33 -9.52
C ARG A 184 -3.82 -7.92 -9.86
N VAL A 185 -2.92 -7.07 -10.33
CA VAL A 185 -3.23 -5.74 -10.84
C VAL A 185 -3.11 -5.68 -12.35
N ARG A 186 -4.17 -5.17 -12.99
CA ARG A 186 -4.21 -4.84 -14.41
C ARG A 186 -4.27 -3.33 -14.59
N VAL A 187 -3.50 -2.83 -15.56
CA VAL A 187 -3.55 -1.44 -16.04
C VAL A 187 -4.17 -1.44 -17.42
N HIS A 188 -5.27 -0.72 -17.60
CA HIS A 188 -6.05 -0.77 -18.83
C HIS A 188 -6.80 0.53 -19.11
N GLU A 189 -7.35 0.64 -20.32
CA GLU A 189 -8.20 1.75 -20.76
C GLU A 189 -9.47 1.85 -19.91
N ARG A 190 -9.93 3.07 -19.64
CA ARG A 190 -11.21 3.28 -18.98
C ARG A 190 -12.34 2.77 -19.88
N GLY A 191 -13.17 1.87 -19.35
CA GLY A 191 -14.30 1.30 -20.09
C GLY A 191 -13.95 0.01 -20.86
N ASP A 192 -12.68 -0.25 -21.14
CA ASP A 192 -12.24 -1.53 -21.74
C ASP A 192 -11.10 -2.18 -20.94
N ARG A 193 -11.44 -3.27 -20.21
CA ARG A 193 -10.49 -4.06 -19.42
C ARG A 193 -9.58 -4.96 -20.26
N ARG A 194 -9.82 -5.10 -21.56
CA ARG A 194 -8.98 -5.89 -22.48
C ARG A 194 -7.90 -5.02 -23.12
N ALA A 195 -8.16 -3.73 -23.33
CA ALA A 195 -7.17 -2.75 -23.79
C ALA A 195 -6.14 -2.44 -22.69
N ARG A 196 -5.11 -3.29 -22.58
CA ARG A 196 -3.98 -3.08 -21.68
C ARG A 196 -3.20 -1.81 -22.06
N LEU A 197 -2.79 -1.05 -21.06
CA LEU A 197 -1.97 0.14 -21.21
C LEU A 197 -0.67 -0.01 -20.42
N GLU A 198 0.38 0.67 -20.87
CA GLU A 198 1.69 0.71 -20.25
C GLU A 198 2.17 2.16 -20.12
N PRO A 199 1.49 2.98 -19.29
CA PRO A 199 1.75 4.41 -19.18
C PRO A 199 3.15 4.77 -18.64
N TRP A 200 3.89 3.77 -18.13
CA TRP A 200 5.30 3.91 -17.78
C TRP A 200 6.25 3.81 -18.99
N LEU A 201 5.78 3.30 -20.13
CA LEU A 201 6.48 3.32 -21.42
C LEU A 201 5.91 4.41 -22.34
N ARG A 202 4.62 4.71 -22.22
CA ARG A 202 3.86 5.65 -23.06
C ARG A 202 3.10 6.66 -22.20
N PRO A 203 3.76 7.74 -21.73
CA PRO A 203 3.18 8.69 -20.77
C PRO A 203 1.84 9.31 -21.21
N GLU A 204 1.59 9.44 -22.51
CA GLU A 204 0.33 9.88 -23.10
C GLU A 204 -0.87 9.00 -22.71
N GLU A 205 -0.63 7.73 -22.32
CA GLU A 205 -1.66 6.80 -21.84
C GLU A 205 -2.08 7.07 -20.38
N ALA A 206 -1.34 7.90 -19.63
CA ALA A 206 -1.53 8.03 -18.18
C ALA A 206 -2.89 8.62 -17.77
N SER A 207 -3.47 9.50 -18.58
CA SER A 207 -4.76 10.15 -18.31
C SER A 207 -5.94 9.17 -18.42
N ARG A 208 -5.83 8.23 -19.36
CA ARG A 208 -6.85 7.22 -19.69
C ARG A 208 -6.70 5.90 -18.92
N ALA A 209 -5.50 5.61 -18.42
CA ALA A 209 -5.21 4.42 -17.64
C ALA A 209 -5.98 4.36 -16.32
N VAL A 210 -6.56 3.20 -16.02
CA VAL A 210 -7.19 2.83 -14.75
C VAL A 210 -6.64 1.50 -14.23
N LEU A 211 -6.85 1.23 -12.94
CA LEU A 211 -6.44 -0.02 -12.29
C LEU A 211 -7.66 -0.91 -12.07
N SER A 212 -7.51 -2.21 -12.30
CA SER A 212 -8.41 -3.23 -11.79
C SER A 212 -7.65 -4.27 -10.99
N PHE A 213 -8.27 -4.79 -9.92
CA PHE A 213 -7.70 -5.85 -9.08
C PHE A 213 -8.51 -7.14 -9.18
N GLY A 214 -7.81 -8.27 -9.28
CA GLY A 214 -8.44 -9.57 -9.53
C GLY A 214 -7.63 -10.76 -9.04
N ALA A 215 -7.89 -11.92 -9.65
CA ALA A 215 -7.39 -13.26 -9.31
C ALA A 215 -7.80 -13.80 -7.93
N ARG A 216 -7.94 -12.94 -6.93
CA ARG A 216 -8.26 -13.31 -5.54
C ARG A 216 -9.30 -12.38 -4.91
N VAL A 217 -10.05 -11.67 -5.74
CA VAL A 217 -11.16 -10.81 -5.29
C VAL A 217 -12.45 -11.59 -5.44
N ALA A 218 -13.07 -11.96 -4.32
CA ALA A 218 -14.32 -12.71 -4.31
C ALA A 218 -15.53 -11.78 -4.17
N HIS A 219 -16.65 -12.22 -4.74
CA HIS A 219 -17.98 -11.66 -4.59
C HIS A 219 -19.02 -12.78 -4.53
N PHE A 220 -20.17 -12.52 -3.92
CA PHE A 220 -21.28 -13.47 -3.89
C PHE A 220 -21.98 -13.52 -5.25
N ASP A 221 -22.17 -14.72 -5.78
CA ASP A 221 -22.98 -15.02 -6.97
C ASP A 221 -24.21 -15.82 -6.52
N ALA A 222 -25.37 -15.15 -6.59
CA ALA A 222 -26.65 -15.74 -6.20
C ALA A 222 -27.05 -16.93 -7.09
N ALA A 223 -26.72 -16.89 -8.39
CA ALA A 223 -27.05 -17.97 -9.32
C ALA A 223 -26.21 -19.23 -9.02
N ALA A 224 -24.97 -19.03 -8.59
CA ALA A 224 -24.09 -20.13 -8.17
C ALA A 224 -24.29 -20.54 -6.69
N GLY A 225 -25.10 -19.79 -5.92
CA GLY A 225 -25.30 -20.01 -4.48
C GLY A 225 -24.02 -19.89 -3.64
N GLY A 226 -23.03 -19.12 -4.10
CA GLY A 226 -21.70 -19.15 -3.50
C GLY A 226 -20.78 -18.02 -3.94
N LEU A 227 -19.54 -18.03 -3.42
CA LEU A 227 -18.54 -17.04 -3.79
C LEU A 227 -17.90 -17.36 -5.15
N ARG A 228 -17.62 -16.32 -5.94
CA ARG A 228 -16.84 -16.41 -7.18
C ARG A 228 -15.77 -15.35 -7.24
N LEU A 229 -14.67 -15.70 -7.93
CA LEU A 229 -13.59 -14.77 -8.20
C LEU A 229 -13.94 -13.86 -9.37
N GLY A 230 -13.56 -12.59 -9.25
CA GLY A 230 -13.77 -11.59 -10.28
C GLY A 230 -12.72 -10.49 -10.24
N TRP A 231 -12.87 -9.55 -11.17
CA TRP A 231 -12.10 -8.32 -11.20
C TRP A 231 -12.95 -7.17 -10.66
N ARG A 232 -12.31 -6.25 -9.94
CA ARG A 232 -12.94 -5.07 -9.33
C ARG A 232 -12.17 -3.82 -9.75
N ASP A 233 -12.90 -2.71 -9.93
CA ASP A 233 -12.27 -1.39 -10.07
C ASP A 233 -11.32 -1.13 -8.90
N GLY A 234 -10.12 -0.63 -9.21
CA GLY A 234 -9.05 -0.49 -8.24
C GLY A 234 -9.35 0.56 -7.16
N SER A 235 -10.04 1.64 -7.52
CA SER A 235 -10.41 2.68 -6.54
C SER A 235 -11.47 2.15 -5.58
N ALA A 236 -12.49 1.47 -6.11
CA ALA A 236 -13.53 0.85 -5.30
C ALA A 236 -12.97 -0.25 -4.38
N PHE A 237 -12.10 -1.12 -4.90
CA PHE A 237 -11.46 -2.16 -4.09
C PHE A 237 -10.60 -1.56 -2.97
N LEU A 238 -9.78 -0.54 -3.26
CA LEU A 238 -8.95 0.09 -2.22
C LEU A 238 -9.79 0.79 -1.16
N ALA A 239 -10.86 1.49 -1.56
CA ALA A 239 -11.82 2.05 -0.61
C ALA A 239 -12.36 0.96 0.33
N GLU A 240 -12.80 -0.16 -0.24
CA GLU A 240 -13.34 -1.29 0.52
C GLU A 240 -12.30 -1.89 1.50
N VAL A 241 -11.03 -2.01 1.10
CA VAL A 241 -9.94 -2.55 1.95
C VAL A 241 -9.54 -1.57 3.07
N ILE A 242 -9.41 -0.28 2.73
CA ILE A 242 -9.07 0.81 3.65
C ILE A 242 -10.15 0.96 4.71
N GLU A 243 -11.42 0.95 4.31
CA GLU A 243 -12.57 1.00 5.23
C GLU A 243 -12.73 -0.29 6.05
N GLY A 244 -12.05 -1.38 5.66
CA GLY A 244 -12.14 -2.67 6.31
C GLY A 244 -13.44 -3.44 5.97
N SER A 245 -14.22 -2.95 5.00
CA SER A 245 -15.42 -3.63 4.49
C SER A 245 -15.07 -4.82 3.60
N ARG A 246 -13.89 -4.82 2.99
CA ARG A 246 -13.27 -5.98 2.34
C ARG A 246 -12.11 -6.52 3.16
N VAL A 247 -12.14 -7.82 3.43
CA VAL A 247 -11.19 -8.51 4.32
C VAL A 247 -10.52 -9.68 3.60
N TRP A 248 -9.27 -9.95 3.94
CA TRP A 248 -8.58 -11.14 3.48
C TRP A 248 -9.00 -12.34 4.33
N LEU A 249 -9.46 -13.41 3.67
CA LEU A 249 -9.68 -14.71 4.29
C LEU A 249 -8.58 -15.68 3.84
N PRO A 250 -7.89 -16.36 4.78
CA PRO A 250 -6.90 -17.38 4.42
C PRO A 250 -7.60 -18.57 3.75
N GLY A 251 -6.86 -19.35 2.94
CA GLY A 251 -7.42 -20.47 2.19
C GLY A 251 -8.02 -21.61 3.03
N SER A 252 -7.69 -21.67 4.32
CA SER A 252 -8.29 -22.59 5.28
C SER A 252 -9.65 -22.11 5.83
N ALA A 253 -10.09 -20.91 5.48
CA ALA A 253 -11.35 -20.36 5.96
C ALA A 253 -12.54 -21.15 5.38
N PRO A 254 -13.46 -21.66 6.23
CA PRO A 254 -14.61 -22.45 5.77
C PRO A 254 -15.54 -21.67 4.82
N GLN A 255 -15.55 -20.33 4.92
CA GLN A 255 -16.25 -19.42 4.00
C GLN A 255 -15.83 -19.61 2.53
N LEU A 256 -14.60 -20.07 2.31
CA LEU A 256 -14.05 -20.27 0.97
C LEU A 256 -14.23 -21.71 0.49
N ALA A 257 -14.90 -22.58 1.28
CA ALA A 257 -15.27 -23.91 0.85
C ALA A 257 -16.16 -23.81 -0.40
N GLY A 258 -15.75 -24.48 -1.48
CA GLY A 258 -16.46 -24.42 -2.77
C GLY A 258 -16.10 -23.23 -3.66
N LEU A 259 -15.27 -22.27 -3.21
CA LEU A 259 -14.72 -21.23 -4.08
C LEU A 259 -13.81 -21.87 -5.13
N ARG A 260 -14.35 -22.10 -6.33
CA ARG A 260 -13.59 -22.63 -7.45
C ARG A 260 -12.69 -21.54 -8.03
N SER A 261 -11.40 -21.84 -8.13
CA SER A 261 -10.40 -20.98 -8.75
C SER A 261 -9.62 -21.79 -9.76
N ALA A 262 -9.40 -21.25 -10.96
CA ALA A 262 -8.48 -21.82 -11.93
C ALA A 262 -7.05 -21.94 -11.37
N ALA A 263 -6.70 -21.12 -10.38
CA ALA A 263 -5.40 -21.14 -9.70
C ALA A 263 -5.38 -22.03 -8.44
N GLY A 264 -6.40 -22.88 -8.23
CA GLY A 264 -6.51 -23.81 -7.10
C GLY A 264 -7.00 -23.17 -5.79
N PRO A 265 -7.24 -24.00 -4.75
CA PRO A 265 -7.70 -23.54 -3.45
C PRO A 265 -6.72 -22.54 -2.85
N GLY A 266 -7.24 -21.50 -2.19
CA GLY A 266 -6.44 -20.43 -1.63
C GLY A 266 -7.30 -19.36 -0.98
N GLY A 267 -6.64 -18.40 -0.34
CA GLY A 267 -7.30 -17.27 0.27
C GLY A 267 -7.95 -16.34 -0.76
N ALA A 268 -8.78 -15.44 -0.27
CA ALA A 268 -9.45 -14.44 -1.10
C ALA A 268 -9.79 -13.18 -0.29
N TRP A 269 -9.82 -12.05 -0.98
CA TRP A 269 -10.38 -10.80 -0.50
C TRP A 269 -11.90 -10.80 -0.70
N VAL A 270 -12.67 -10.81 0.38
CA VAL A 270 -14.13 -10.91 0.36
C VAL A 270 -14.76 -9.69 1.01
N LEU A 271 -15.84 -9.18 0.42
CA LEU A 271 -16.65 -8.16 1.09
C LEU A 271 -17.43 -8.80 2.24
N ARG A 272 -17.47 -8.11 3.38
CA ARG A 272 -18.23 -8.57 4.56
C ARG A 272 -19.70 -8.84 4.22
N ARG A 273 -20.35 -7.94 3.46
CA ARG A 273 -21.74 -8.14 3.01
C ARG A 273 -21.93 -9.41 2.16
N ASP A 274 -20.89 -9.85 1.45
CA ASP A 274 -20.97 -11.08 0.65
C ASP A 274 -20.80 -12.31 1.55
N LEU A 275 -20.11 -12.19 2.68
CA LEU A 275 -20.09 -13.21 3.73
C LEU A 275 -21.44 -13.32 4.43
N ASP A 276 -22.11 -12.19 4.68
CA ASP A 276 -23.47 -12.18 5.25
C ASP A 276 -24.46 -12.89 4.31
N ARG A 277 -24.43 -12.57 3.02
CA ARG A 277 -25.23 -13.26 1.98
C ARG A 277 -24.93 -14.75 1.87
N LEU A 278 -23.65 -15.12 1.95
CA LEU A 278 -23.26 -16.54 1.96
C LEU A 278 -23.81 -17.26 3.18
N ALA A 279 -23.82 -16.62 4.35
CA ALA A 279 -24.38 -17.19 5.57
C ALA A 279 -25.91 -17.35 5.50
N GLU A 280 -26.60 -16.42 4.85
CA GLU A 280 -28.05 -16.49 4.59
C GLU A 280 -28.41 -17.63 3.62
N ALA A 281 -27.60 -17.84 2.59
CA ALA A 281 -27.79 -18.91 1.61
C ALA A 281 -27.35 -20.30 2.11
N SER A 282 -26.61 -20.38 3.22
CA SER A 282 -26.08 -21.64 3.76
C SER A 282 -27.09 -22.37 4.67
N PRO A 283 -27.10 -23.72 4.71
CA PRO A 283 -27.90 -24.48 5.67
C PRO A 283 -27.63 -24.05 7.13
N ARG A 284 -28.66 -24.10 8.00
CA ARG A 284 -28.62 -23.64 9.42
C ARG A 284 -27.34 -23.97 10.21
N PRO A 285 -26.74 -25.19 10.16
CA PRO A 285 -25.50 -25.47 10.90
C PRO A 285 -24.27 -24.71 10.37
N ALA A 286 -24.17 -24.46 9.06
CA ALA A 286 -23.08 -23.67 8.47
C ALA A 286 -23.25 -22.16 8.74
N ARG A 287 -24.51 -21.68 8.78
CA ARG A 287 -24.85 -20.29 9.12
C ARG A 287 -24.31 -19.85 10.48
N ASN A 288 -24.44 -20.68 11.53
CA ASN A 288 -23.97 -20.34 12.88
C ASN A 288 -22.46 -20.11 12.96
N THR A 289 -21.67 -20.90 12.22
CA THR A 289 -20.21 -20.74 12.14
C THR A 289 -19.82 -19.47 11.39
N LEU A 290 -20.50 -19.19 10.27
CA LEU A 290 -20.23 -18.00 9.45
C LEU A 290 -20.57 -16.69 10.17
N VAL A 291 -21.70 -16.65 10.89
CA VAL A 291 -22.15 -15.48 11.67
C VAL A 291 -21.17 -15.13 12.79
N ARG A 292 -20.76 -16.11 13.61
CA ARG A 292 -19.82 -15.89 14.73
C ARG A 292 -18.45 -15.38 14.25
N ILE A 293 -18.01 -15.82 13.08
CA ILE A 293 -16.75 -15.36 12.48
C ILE A 293 -16.90 -13.93 11.92
N ALA A 294 -18.01 -13.62 11.25
CA ALA A 294 -18.31 -12.26 10.77
C ALA A 294 -18.36 -11.24 11.93
N GLU A 295 -18.93 -11.64 13.07
CA GLU A 295 -18.95 -10.85 14.31
C GLU A 295 -17.55 -10.65 14.91
N ARG A 296 -16.73 -11.69 14.98
CA ARG A 296 -15.33 -11.57 15.44
C ARG A 296 -14.53 -10.58 14.58
N MET A 297 -14.76 -10.58 13.26
CA MET A 297 -14.13 -9.61 12.36
C MET A 297 -14.67 -8.19 12.57
N ARG A 298 -15.92 -8.01 13.00
CA ARG A 298 -16.49 -6.68 13.34
C ARG A 298 -15.93 -6.13 14.66
N GLY A 299 -15.69 -7.01 15.64
CA GLY A 299 -15.13 -6.66 16.95
C GLY A 299 -13.68 -6.13 16.89
N ASN A 300 -12.84 -6.68 16.01
CA ASN A 300 -11.44 -6.27 15.86
C ASN A 300 -11.23 -4.83 15.32
N LEU A 301 -12.29 -4.10 14.95
CA LEU A 301 -12.22 -2.71 14.49
C LEU A 301 -12.71 -1.68 15.53
N HIS A 302 -13.44 -2.09 16.57
CA HIS A 302 -14.01 -1.17 17.57
C HIS A 302 -13.09 -0.94 18.78
N GLY A 303 -12.02 -1.73 18.93
CA GLY A 303 -10.98 -1.52 19.93
C GLY A 303 -9.86 -0.61 19.43
N ARG A 304 -10.13 0.68 19.22
CA ARG A 304 -9.21 1.85 19.29
C ARG A 304 -9.84 3.05 18.54
N HIS A 305 -10.28 4.03 19.33
CA HIS A 305 -10.78 5.37 18.97
C HIS A 305 -10.71 5.80 17.49
N PHE A 306 -11.87 5.84 16.83
CA PHE A 306 -12.13 6.69 15.66
C PHE A 306 -13.42 7.47 15.89
N GLY A 307 -13.34 8.46 16.79
CA GLY A 307 -14.40 9.43 17.04
C GLY A 307 -14.18 10.71 16.23
N LEU A 308 -15.26 11.16 15.58
CA LEU A 308 -15.56 12.58 15.30
C LEU A 308 -14.73 13.32 14.23
N ARG A 309 -14.75 12.88 12.96
CA ARG A 309 -14.60 13.80 11.79
C ARG A 309 -15.43 13.44 10.54
N ARG A 310 -16.40 12.53 10.63
CA ARG A 310 -17.12 12.02 9.44
C ARG A 310 -18.49 12.65 9.11
N ASN A 311 -19.00 13.58 9.93
CA ASN A 311 -20.36 14.13 9.71
C ASN A 311 -20.46 15.49 9.01
N ARG A 312 -19.37 16.26 8.81
CA ARG A 312 -19.48 17.57 8.11
C ARG A 312 -19.25 17.51 6.59
N ALA A 313 -18.45 16.56 6.09
CA ALA A 313 -18.17 16.46 4.64
C ALA A 313 -19.33 15.86 3.82
N ARG A 314 -20.19 15.03 4.44
CA ARG A 314 -21.37 14.43 3.78
C ARG A 314 -22.57 15.37 3.66
N GLN A 315 -22.63 16.45 4.45
CA GLN A 315 -23.70 17.46 4.35
C GLN A 315 -23.41 18.56 3.32
N ALA A 316 -22.14 18.94 3.10
CA ALA A 316 -21.79 19.96 2.13
C ALA A 316 -21.99 19.54 0.65
N LEU A 317 -21.84 18.24 0.34
CA LEU A 317 -22.07 17.69 -1.01
C LEU A 317 -23.56 17.51 -1.38
N ARG A 318 -24.49 17.71 -0.44
CA ARG A 318 -25.94 17.67 -0.70
C ARG A 318 -26.60 19.05 -0.80
N ALA A 319 -25.88 20.14 -0.52
CA ALA A 319 -26.49 21.48 -0.40
C ALA A 319 -26.02 22.51 -1.46
N GLY A 320 -25.13 22.17 -2.39
CA GLY A 320 -24.84 23.02 -3.56
C GLY A 320 -24.38 24.45 -3.26
N LEU A 321 -23.64 24.68 -2.17
CA LEU A 321 -23.12 26.02 -1.81
C LEU A 321 -21.60 26.12 -2.01
N PRO A 322 -21.08 27.24 -2.55
CA PRO A 322 -19.65 27.43 -2.77
C PRO A 322 -18.87 27.64 -1.46
N ALA A 323 -17.72 26.98 -1.37
CA ALA A 323 -16.83 26.99 -0.22
C ALA A 323 -15.98 28.28 -0.13
N ARG A 324 -16.54 29.37 0.40
CA ARG A 324 -15.78 30.50 0.95
C ARG A 324 -16.54 31.17 2.10
N ALA A 325 -16.28 30.72 3.33
CA ALA A 325 -16.36 31.50 4.57
C ALA A 325 -16.15 30.56 5.76
N ALA A 326 -14.89 30.33 6.14
CA ALA A 326 -14.54 29.80 7.46
C ALA A 326 -13.11 30.23 7.78
N ASP A 327 -12.87 31.54 7.70
CA ASP A 327 -11.75 32.18 8.36
C ASP A 327 -12.32 33.38 9.11
N ARG A 328 -11.92 33.52 10.37
CA ARG A 328 -12.39 34.50 11.38
C ARG A 328 -13.66 34.16 12.17
N SER A 329 -13.48 33.42 13.26
CA SER A 329 -14.14 33.73 14.55
C SER A 329 -13.52 32.87 15.65
N GLY A 330 -12.50 33.43 16.32
CA GLY A 330 -11.79 32.79 17.42
C GLY A 330 -11.07 33.84 18.27
N ALA A 331 -11.76 34.92 18.62
CA ALA A 331 -11.32 35.88 19.63
C ALA A 331 -12.56 36.44 20.36
N ALA A 332 -12.41 36.56 21.67
CA ALA A 332 -13.34 37.13 22.66
C ALA A 332 -14.55 36.29 23.08
N ARG A 333 -14.48 35.72 24.28
CA ARG A 333 -15.11 36.28 25.49
C ARG A 333 -14.55 35.60 26.74
N GLY A 334 -14.03 36.42 27.64
CA GLY A 334 -13.77 36.04 29.03
C GLY A 334 -15.01 36.22 29.89
N ALA A 335 -15.06 35.45 30.96
CA ALA A 335 -15.47 35.81 32.31
C ALA A 335 -14.76 34.83 33.25
#